data_AF-A0A553UHG2-F1
#
_entry.id   AF-A0A553UHG2-F1
#
_cell.length_a   1.000
_cell.length_b   1.000
_cell.length_c   1.000
_cell.angle_alpha   90.00
_cell.angle_beta   90.00
_cell.angle_gamma   90.00
#
_symmetry.space_group_name_H-M   'P 1'
#
loop_
_entity.id
_entity.type
_entity.pdbx_description
1 polymer ?
#
loop_
_entity_poly.entity_id
_entity_poly.type
_entity_poly.pdbx_seq_one_letter_code
_entity_poly.pdbx_strand_id
1 'polypeptide(L)'
;MDYQEQVATYRAVSKRLLCAITSQRLAQAAYEVARDAHDDKRRSLILDGIPGFRDRSPHDLREAAICRALAPHVQAQRTAREQMRNANADLESAQAEERMERETLRSLHAAHLAQ
;
A
#
# COMPACT_ATOMS: atom_id res chain seq x y z
N MET A 1 -13.99 -24.75 22.38
CA MET A 1 -12.69 -24.05 22.39
C MET A 1 -12.36 -23.73 23.84
N ASP A 2 -11.20 -24.16 24.32
CA ASP A 2 -10.74 -23.84 25.69
C ASP A 2 -10.14 -22.42 25.74
N TYR A 3 -10.13 -21.79 26.92
CA TYR A 3 -9.56 -20.44 27.11
C TYR A 3 -8.09 -20.37 26.65
N GLN A 4 -7.28 -21.40 26.94
CA GLN A 4 -5.89 -21.46 26.49
C GLN A 4 -5.74 -21.54 24.96
N GLU A 5 -6.64 -22.28 24.30
CA GLU A 5 -6.70 -22.39 22.84
C GLU A 5 -7.05 -21.02 22.21
N GLN A 6 -8.04 -20.31 22.77
CA GLN A 6 -8.41 -18.97 22.32
C GLN A 6 -7.26 -17.96 22.51
N VAL A 7 -6.49 -18.04 23.61
CA VAL A 7 -5.31 -17.19 23.81
C VAL A 7 -4.27 -17.41 22.72
N ALA A 8 -4.05 -18.65 22.30
CA ALA A 8 -3.13 -18.96 21.20
C ALA A 8 -3.62 -18.39 19.86
N THR A 9 -4.91 -18.54 19.55
CA THR A 9 -5.55 -17.96 18.36
C THR A 9 -5.41 -16.44 18.34
N TYR A 10 -5.73 -15.76 19.45
CA TYR A 10 -5.62 -14.31 19.56
C TYR A 10 -4.18 -13.82 19.35
N ARG A 11 -3.18 -14.54 19.90
CA ARG A 11 -1.76 -14.24 19.65
C ARG A 11 -1.39 -14.38 18.18
N ALA A 12 -1.90 -15.40 17.49
CA ALA A 12 -1.64 -15.60 16.06
C ALA A 12 -2.27 -14.49 15.21
N VAL A 13 -3.51 -14.09 15.50
CA VAL A 13 -4.19 -12.97 14.84
C VAL A 13 -3.47 -11.64 15.10
N SER A 14 -3.04 -11.39 16.33
CA SER A 14 -2.28 -10.19 16.69
C SER A 14 -0.98 -10.07 15.90
N LYS A 15 -0.26 -11.20 15.69
CA LYS A 15 0.94 -11.23 14.83
C LYS A 15 0.60 -10.90 13.38
N ARG A 16 -0.49 -11.45 12.84
CA ARG A 16 -0.95 -11.14 11.47
C ARG A 16 -1.32 -9.67 11.30
N LEU A 17 -2.00 -9.07 12.29
CA LEU A 17 -2.30 -7.64 12.31
C LEU A 17 -1.03 -6.79 12.29
N LEU A 18 -0.01 -7.13 13.08
CA LEU A 18 1.27 -6.42 13.06
C LEU A 18 1.96 -6.50 11.69
N CYS A 19 1.92 -7.68 11.04
CA CYS A 19 2.41 -7.83 9.67
C CYS A 19 1.63 -6.95 8.69
N ALA A 20 0.29 -6.93 8.76
CA ALA A 20 -0.56 -6.11 7.89
C ALA A 20 -0.29 -4.60 8.06
N ILE A 21 -0.11 -4.12 9.30
CA ILE A 21 0.28 -2.73 9.58
C ILE A 21 1.63 -2.40 8.94
N THR A 22 2.60 -3.31 9.05
CA THR A 22 3.93 -3.12 8.48
C THR A 22 3.86 -3.08 6.95
N SER A 23 3.14 -4.02 6.33
CA SER A 23 2.92 -4.06 4.88
C SER A 23 2.23 -2.80 4.37
N GLN A 24 1.23 -2.28 5.09
CA GLN A 24 0.54 -1.04 4.73
C GLN A 24 1.49 0.16 4.72
N ARG A 25 2.36 0.28 5.74
CA ARG A 25 3.37 1.35 5.81
C ARG A 25 4.38 1.26 4.67
N LEU A 26 4.84 0.06 4.36
CA LEU A 26 5.77 -0.17 3.26
C LEU A 26 5.13 0.15 1.90
N ALA A 27 3.88 -0.25 1.69
CA ALA A 27 3.16 0.05 0.45
C ALA A 27 2.90 1.56 0.29
N GLN A 28 2.57 2.26 1.38
CA GLN A 28 2.44 3.72 1.39
C GLN A 28 3.77 4.40 0.99
N ALA A 29 4.87 4.01 1.63
CA ALA A 29 6.19 4.55 1.31
C ALA A 29 6.60 4.28 -0.15
N ALA A 30 6.32 3.06 -0.66
CA ALA A 30 6.58 2.71 -2.05
C ALA A 30 5.75 3.58 -3.03
N TYR A 31 4.49 3.87 -2.70
CA TYR A 31 3.65 4.75 -3.50
C TYR A 31 4.17 6.20 -3.50
N GLU A 32 4.61 6.72 -2.35
CA GLU A 32 5.20 8.05 -2.26
C GLU A 32 6.48 8.17 -3.10
N VAL A 33 7.38 7.18 -3.02
CA VAL A 33 8.59 7.13 -3.85
C VAL A 33 8.24 7.07 -5.34
N ALA A 34 7.26 6.25 -5.75
CA ALA A 34 6.84 6.17 -7.14
C ALA A 34 6.18 7.49 -7.61
N ARG A 35 5.46 8.17 -6.72
CA ARG A 35 4.85 9.47 -6.99
C ARG A 35 5.92 10.52 -7.26
N ASP A 36 6.86 10.66 -6.34
CA ASP A 36 7.91 11.67 -6.42
C ASP A 36 8.83 11.42 -7.64
N ALA A 37 9.17 10.16 -7.92
CA ALA A 37 9.96 9.81 -9.11
C ALA A 37 9.28 10.19 -10.44
N HIS A 38 7.95 10.05 -10.52
CA HIS A 38 7.19 10.50 -11.69
C HIS A 38 7.19 12.03 -11.81
N ASP A 39 6.98 12.73 -10.69
CA ASP A 39 6.91 14.19 -10.68
C ASP A 39 8.27 14.82 -11.01
N ASP A 40 9.35 14.25 -10.48
CA ASP A 40 10.72 14.62 -10.83
C ASP A 40 10.99 14.38 -12.32
N LYS A 41 10.59 13.22 -12.85
CA LYS A 41 10.77 12.93 -14.28
C LYS A 41 9.97 13.89 -15.14
N ARG A 42 8.71 14.17 -14.78
CA ARG A 42 7.84 15.11 -15.48
C ARG A 42 8.45 16.51 -15.47
N ARG A 43 8.97 16.96 -14.33
CA ARG A 43 9.63 18.26 -14.19
C ARG A 43 10.87 18.36 -15.06
N SER A 44 11.74 17.35 -15.06
CA SER A 44 12.92 17.30 -15.93
C SER A 44 12.53 17.36 -17.41
N LEU A 45 11.52 16.59 -17.85
CA LEU A 45 11.07 16.62 -19.25
C LEU A 45 10.50 17.98 -19.68
N ILE A 46 9.90 18.73 -18.75
CA ILE A 46 9.38 20.09 -19.01
C ILE A 46 10.51 21.12 -19.04
N LEU A 47 11.47 21.03 -18.12
CA LEU A 47 12.55 22.03 -17.98
C LEU A 47 13.70 21.79 -18.95
N ASP A 48 14.19 20.56 -19.03
CA ASP A 48 15.37 20.18 -19.82
C ASP A 48 14.98 19.76 -21.24
N GLY A 49 13.69 19.55 -21.48
CA GLY A 49 13.16 19.03 -22.74
C GLY A 49 13.45 17.54 -22.93
N ILE A 50 13.08 17.04 -24.10
CA ILE A 50 13.33 15.64 -24.47
C ILE A 50 14.60 15.57 -25.32
N PRO A 51 15.60 14.75 -24.93
CA PRO A 51 16.78 14.53 -25.75
C PRO A 51 16.40 14.13 -27.19
N GLY A 52 16.95 14.84 -28.17
CA GLY A 52 16.69 14.59 -29.59
C GLY A 52 15.43 15.26 -30.16
N PHE A 53 14.65 15.97 -29.34
CA PHE A 53 13.59 16.85 -29.82
C PHE A 53 14.10 18.29 -29.92
N ARG A 54 13.89 18.93 -31.07
CA ARG A 54 14.26 20.34 -31.28
C ARG A 54 13.14 21.24 -30.76
N ASP A 55 13.48 22.47 -30.37
CA ASP A 55 12.50 23.49 -29.93
C ASP A 55 11.39 23.77 -30.96
N ARG A 56 11.66 23.49 -32.25
CA ARG A 56 10.72 23.67 -33.37
C ARG A 56 9.92 22.41 -33.74
N SER A 57 10.06 21.33 -32.99
CA SER A 57 9.27 20.12 -33.26
C SER A 57 7.77 20.41 -33.09
N PRO A 58 6.91 19.86 -33.99
CA PRO A 58 5.47 19.95 -33.85
C PRO A 58 5.00 19.56 -32.44
N HIS A 59 4.03 20.30 -31.92
CA HIS A 59 3.51 20.15 -30.56
C HIS A 59 3.14 18.68 -30.24
N ASP A 60 2.37 18.05 -31.13
CA ASP A 60 1.87 16.68 -30.93
C ASP A 60 3.00 15.64 -30.84
N LEU A 61 4.09 15.84 -31.58
CA LEU A 61 5.25 14.95 -31.52
C LEU A 61 5.99 15.08 -30.18
N ARG A 62 6.05 16.30 -29.61
CA ARG A 62 6.63 16.55 -28.29
C ARG A 62 5.76 15.94 -27.20
N GLU A 63 4.45 16.15 -27.24
CA GLU A 63 3.53 15.53 -26.28
C GLU A 63 3.59 14.01 -26.31
N ALA A 64 3.56 13.40 -27.51
CA ALA A 64 3.70 11.96 -27.65
C ALA A 64 5.02 11.44 -27.07
N ALA A 65 6.11 12.19 -27.23
CA ALA A 65 7.41 11.83 -26.67
C ALA A 65 7.44 11.97 -25.14
N ILE A 66 6.80 13.01 -24.56
CA ILE A 66 6.66 13.18 -23.10
C ILE A 66 5.86 12.00 -22.53
N CYS A 67 4.73 11.67 -23.15
CA CYS A 67 3.89 10.53 -22.73
C CYS A 67 4.67 9.20 -22.77
N ARG A 68 5.47 8.95 -23.82
CA ARG A 68 6.32 7.75 -23.90
C ARG A 68 7.41 7.73 -22.81
N ALA A 69 8.05 8.87 -22.55
CA ALA A 69 9.09 8.97 -21.52
C ALA A 69 8.53 8.81 -20.10
N LEU A 70 7.29 9.24 -19.86
CA LEU A 70 6.60 9.11 -18.57
C LEU A 70 5.92 7.75 -18.37
N ALA A 71 5.63 7.00 -19.44
CA ALA A 71 4.93 5.71 -19.39
C ALA A 71 5.44 4.75 -18.29
N PRO A 72 6.77 4.49 -18.12
CA PRO A 72 7.23 3.59 -17.06
C PRO A 72 6.96 4.13 -15.66
N HIS A 73 7.04 5.46 -15.45
CA HIS A 73 6.77 6.08 -14.16
C HIS A 73 5.27 6.09 -13.83
N VAL A 74 4.41 6.33 -14.82
CA VAL A 74 2.95 6.20 -14.68
C VAL A 74 2.58 4.76 -14.33
N GLN A 75 3.21 3.78 -14.99
CA GLN A 75 2.97 2.37 -14.68
C GLN A 75 3.44 2.02 -13.27
N ALA A 76 4.62 2.48 -12.84
CA ALA A 76 5.12 2.26 -11.49
C ALA A 76 4.19 2.86 -10.42
N GLN A 77 3.69 4.09 -10.62
CA GLN A 77 2.69 4.70 -9.75
C GLN A 77 1.40 3.89 -9.67
N ARG A 78 0.89 3.40 -10.81
CA ARG A 78 -0.32 2.57 -10.87
C ARG A 78 -0.14 1.28 -10.07
N THR A 79 0.97 0.58 -10.27
CA THR A 79 1.30 -0.65 -9.54
C THR A 79 1.45 -0.38 -8.04
N ALA A 80 2.17 0.67 -7.64
CA ALA A 80 2.32 1.01 -6.23
C ALA A 80 0.98 1.39 -5.57
N ARG A 81 0.10 2.09 -6.29
CA ARG A 81 -1.26 2.41 -5.83
C ARG A 81 -2.12 1.16 -5.64
N GLU A 82 -2.00 0.19 -6.54
CA GLU A 82 -2.70 -1.09 -6.43
C GLU A 82 -2.20 -1.89 -5.23
N GLN A 83 -0.88 -1.99 -5.04
CA GLN A 83 -0.29 -2.63 -3.86
C GLN A 83 -0.74 -1.97 -2.55
N MET A 84 -0.82 -0.65 -2.52
CA MET A 84 -1.32 0.10 -1.37
C MET A 84 -2.81 -0.17 -1.10
N ARG A 85 -3.64 -0.29 -2.14
CA ARG A 85 -5.06 -0.68 -1.98
C ARG A 85 -5.20 -2.07 -1.40
N ASN A 86 -4.42 -3.02 -1.90
CA ASN A 86 -4.44 -4.39 -1.40
C ASN A 86 -3.97 -4.44 0.07
N ALA A 87 -2.89 -3.75 0.40
CA ALA A 87 -2.39 -3.68 1.78
C ALA A 87 -3.39 -3.01 2.75
N ASN A 88 -4.16 -2.02 2.29
CA ASN A 88 -5.25 -1.43 3.08
C ASN A 88 -6.39 -2.44 3.32
N ALA A 89 -6.80 -3.19 2.29
CA ALA A 89 -7.83 -4.22 2.42
C ALA A 89 -7.38 -5.35 3.38
N ASP A 90 -6.12 -5.77 3.29
CA ASP A 90 -5.54 -6.76 4.19
C ASP A 90 -5.51 -6.24 5.65
N LEU A 91 -5.18 -4.96 5.84
CA LEU A 91 -5.21 -4.33 7.15
C LEU A 91 -6.62 -4.26 7.74
N GLU A 92 -7.61 -3.85 6.95
CA GLU A 92 -9.02 -3.82 7.38
C GLU A 92 -9.51 -5.21 7.77
N SER A 93 -9.16 -6.24 6.98
CA SER A 93 -9.48 -7.63 7.29
C SER A 93 -8.82 -8.10 8.59
N ALA A 94 -7.53 -7.86 8.76
CA ALA A 94 -6.79 -8.24 9.97
C ALA A 94 -7.30 -7.51 11.23
N GLN A 95 -7.74 -6.26 11.10
CA GLN A 95 -8.37 -5.50 12.19
C GLN A 95 -9.76 -6.04 12.56
N ALA A 96 -10.54 -6.49 11.57
CA ALA A 96 -11.82 -7.13 11.83
C ALA A 96 -11.63 -8.47 12.57
N GLU A 97 -10.69 -9.29 12.12
CA GLU A 97 -10.36 -10.57 12.76
C GLU A 97 -9.84 -10.35 14.19
N GLU A 98 -8.93 -9.40 14.42
CA GLU A 98 -8.42 -9.09 15.77
C GLU A 98 -9.54 -8.66 16.72
N ARG A 99 -10.47 -7.81 16.26
CA ARG A 99 -11.60 -7.37 17.08
C ARG A 99 -12.48 -8.54 17.51
N MET A 100 -12.83 -9.40 16.55
CA MET A 100 -13.65 -10.59 16.81
C MET A 100 -12.96 -11.53 17.81
N GLU A 101 -11.69 -11.88 17.59
CA GLU A 101 -10.97 -12.77 18.50
C GLU A 101 -10.76 -12.17 19.90
N ARG A 102 -10.59 -10.85 19.99
CA ARG A 102 -10.51 -10.13 21.27
C ARG A 102 -11.82 -10.21 22.04
N GLU A 103 -12.95 -10.04 21.38
CA GLU A 103 -14.28 -10.12 21.99
C GLU A 103 -14.58 -11.54 22.48
N THR A 104 -14.23 -12.56 21.68
CA THR A 104 -14.31 -13.96 22.08
C THR A 104 -13.45 -14.24 23.31
N LEU A 105 -12.20 -13.78 23.30
CA LEU A 105 -11.29 -13.97 24.43
C LEU A 105 -11.79 -13.29 25.71
N ARG A 106 -12.36 -12.08 25.60
CA ARG A 106 -12.98 -11.38 26.75
C ARG A 106 -14.17 -12.16 27.32
N SER A 107 -15.03 -12.69 26.45
CA SER A 107 -16.19 -13.48 26.86
C SER A 107 -15.77 -14.76 27.59
N LEU A 108 -14.79 -15.48 27.06
CA LEU A 108 -14.25 -16.68 27.70
C LEU A 108 -13.52 -16.37 29.00
N HIS A 109 -12.80 -15.25 29.08
CA HIS A 109 -12.15 -14.82 30.33
C HIS A 109 -13.18 -14.54 31.43
N ALA A 110 -14.25 -13.82 31.10
CA ALA A 110 -15.33 -13.54 32.06
C ALA A 110 -16.03 -14.82 32.55
N ALA A 111 -16.28 -15.78 31.65
CA ALA A 111 -16.83 -17.08 32.02
C ALA A 111 -15.88 -17.90 32.89
N HIS A 112 -14.57 -17.83 32.64
CA HIS A 112 -13.54 -18.51 33.44
C HIS A 112 -13.41 -17.94 34.85
N LEU A 113 -13.52 -16.62 35.02
CA LEU A 113 -13.46 -15.96 36.33
C LEU A 113 -14.71 -16.17 37.19
N ALA A 114 -15.83 -16.59 36.60
CA ALA A 114 -17.09 -16.85 37.29
C ALA A 114 -17.22 -18.30 37.80
N GLN A 115 -16.22 -19.15 37.56
CA GLN A 115 -16.11 -20.53 38.04
C GLN A 115 -15.25 -20.60 39.30
#